data_AF-A0A520QIC2-F1
#
_entry.id   AF-A0A520QIC2-F1
#
_cell.length_a   1.000
_cell.length_b   1.000
_cell.length_c   1.000
_cell.angle_alpha   90.00
_cell.angle_beta   90.00
_cell.angle_gamma   90.00
#
_symmetry.space_group_name_H-M   'P 1'
#
loop_
_entity.id
_entity.type
_entity.pdbx_description
1 polymer ?
#
loop_
_entity_poly.entity_id
_entity_poly.type
_entity_poly.pdbx_seq_one_letter_code
_entity_poly.pdbx_strand_id
1 'polypeptide(L)'
;MTETTELDEAKEKRLGYLNLAVWGGLTFLFCCVGSAVVGFAGADSESAGVTATYLAAGPACCSVSGLLGAVIGMFAFAGKTGLRIGLPIGLGVVGGLFGGVGTVFFFEAIFPSL
;
A
#
# COMPACT_ATOMS: atom_id res chain seq x y z
N MET A 1 -7.62 -12.87 -37.38
CA MET A 1 -7.96 -13.33 -36.02
C MET A 1 -6.74 -13.41 -35.09
N THR A 2 -5.51 -13.43 -35.60
CA THR A 2 -4.24 -13.43 -34.84
C THR A 2 -3.76 -12.04 -34.40
N GLU A 3 -4.12 -10.98 -35.14
CA GLU A 3 -3.69 -9.60 -34.84
C GLU A 3 -4.41 -9.02 -33.60
N THR A 4 -5.66 -9.44 -33.37
CA THR A 4 -6.44 -9.04 -32.20
C THR A 4 -5.88 -9.64 -30.90
N THR A 5 -5.37 -10.87 -30.95
CA THR A 5 -4.83 -11.57 -29.76
C THR A 5 -3.50 -10.99 -29.28
N GLU A 6 -2.60 -10.60 -30.18
CA GLU A 6 -1.32 -9.98 -29.78
C GLU A 6 -1.52 -8.58 -29.18
N LEU A 7 -2.48 -7.81 -29.73
CA LEU A 7 -2.82 -6.49 -29.21
C LEU A 7 -3.39 -6.57 -27.79
N ASP A 8 -4.22 -7.58 -27.51
CA ASP A 8 -4.86 -7.76 -26.21
C ASP A 8 -3.86 -8.22 -25.14
N GLU A 9 -2.91 -9.11 -25.49
CA GLU A 9 -1.81 -9.49 -24.59
C GLU A 9 -0.90 -8.30 -24.25
N ALA A 10 -0.58 -7.45 -25.23
CA ALA A 10 0.24 -6.27 -25.02
C ALA A 10 -0.44 -5.25 -24.09
N LYS A 11 -1.75 -5.04 -24.25
CA LYS A 11 -2.55 -4.19 -23.35
C LYS A 11 -2.58 -4.76 -21.94
N GLU A 12 -2.75 -6.07 -21.80
CA GLU A 12 -2.83 -6.72 -20.49
C GLU A 12 -1.50 -6.62 -19.72
N LYS A 13 -0.37 -6.82 -20.42
CA LYS A 13 0.96 -6.59 -19.84
C LYS A 13 1.15 -5.14 -19.41
N ARG A 14 0.80 -4.17 -20.28
CA ARG A 14 0.86 -2.74 -19.95
C ARG A 14 0.04 -2.39 -18.71
N LEU A 15 -1.16 -2.94 -18.58
CA LEU A 15 -2.01 -2.74 -17.42
C LEU A 15 -1.36 -3.29 -16.14
N GLY A 16 -0.71 -4.46 -16.21
CA GLY A 16 0.04 -5.02 -15.09
C GLY A 16 1.17 -4.11 -14.63
N TYR A 17 2.00 -3.61 -15.56
CA TYR A 17 3.07 -2.66 -15.23
C TYR A 17 2.53 -1.34 -14.68
N LEU A 18 1.44 -0.82 -15.25
CA LEU A 18 0.82 0.41 -14.79
C LEU A 18 0.30 0.27 -13.36
N ASN A 19 -0.34 -0.86 -13.04
CA ASN A 19 -0.82 -1.12 -11.69
C ASN A 19 0.34 -1.22 -10.70
N LEU A 20 1.43 -1.90 -11.08
CA LEU A 20 2.65 -1.99 -10.27
C LEU A 20 3.29 -0.61 -10.03
N ALA A 21 3.34 0.24 -11.07
CA ALA A 21 3.86 1.60 -10.97
C ALA A 21 2.99 2.49 -10.07
N VAL A 22 1.66 2.39 -10.17
CA VAL A 22 0.72 3.15 -9.33
C VAL A 22 0.88 2.76 -7.87
N TRP A 23 0.82 1.47 -7.54
CA TRP A 23 0.98 1.01 -6.16
C TRP A 23 2.40 1.24 -5.62
N GLY A 24 3.42 1.13 -6.47
CA GLY A 24 4.81 1.44 -6.11
C GLY A 24 4.98 2.93 -5.79
N GLY A 25 4.41 3.80 -6.62
CA GLY A 25 4.41 5.25 -6.41
C GLY A 25 3.66 5.66 -5.14
N LEU A 26 2.48 5.07 -4.90
CA LEU A 26 1.73 5.29 -3.65
C LEU A 26 2.51 4.84 -2.42
N THR A 27 3.15 3.66 -2.51
CA THR A 27 3.99 3.14 -1.42
C THR A 27 5.14 4.09 -1.10
N PHE A 28 5.88 4.51 -2.13
CA PHE A 28 6.96 5.47 -1.95
C PHE A 28 6.45 6.78 -1.34
N LEU A 29 5.37 7.33 -1.88
CA LEU A 29 4.78 8.58 -1.40
C LEU A 29 4.36 8.49 0.07
N PHE A 30 3.56 7.50 0.46
CA PHE A 30 3.05 7.39 1.82
C PHE A 30 4.14 7.04 2.83
N CYS A 31 5.12 6.21 2.46
CA CYS A 31 6.25 5.93 3.34
C CYS A 31 7.11 7.19 3.55
N CYS A 32 7.46 7.91 2.48
CA CYS A 32 8.29 9.11 2.60
C CYS A 32 7.58 10.26 3.31
N VAL A 33 6.35 10.59 2.90
CA VAL A 33 5.56 11.65 3.52
C VAL A 33 5.19 11.28 4.96
N GLY A 34 4.79 10.04 5.22
CA GLY A 34 4.49 9.55 6.55
C GLY A 34 5.68 9.66 7.49
N SER A 35 6.86 9.21 7.04
CA SER A 35 8.10 9.31 7.84
C SER A 35 8.49 10.76 8.11
N ALA A 36 8.33 11.65 7.13
CA ALA A 36 8.60 13.07 7.31
C ALA A 36 7.65 13.70 8.35
N VAL A 37 6.33 13.45 8.24
CA VAL A 37 5.33 13.98 9.17
C VAL A 37 5.57 13.46 10.59
N VAL A 38 5.86 12.16 10.74
CA VAL A 38 6.20 11.56 12.04
C VAL A 38 7.48 12.17 12.61
N GLY A 39 8.52 12.33 11.78
CA GLY A 39 9.79 12.93 12.20
C GLY A 39 9.63 14.38 12.66
N PHE A 40 8.86 15.20 11.93
CA PHE A 40 8.58 16.58 12.32
C PHE A 40 7.75 16.65 13.62
N ALA A 41 6.67 15.86 13.73
CA ALA A 41 5.82 15.88 14.93
C ALA A 41 6.56 15.33 16.17
N GLY A 42 7.38 14.30 15.99
CA GLY A 42 8.16 13.67 17.06
C GLY A 42 9.35 14.50 17.54
N ALA A 43 9.82 15.46 16.75
CA ALA A 43 10.91 16.35 17.14
C ALA A 43 10.53 17.26 18.33
N ASP A 44 9.26 17.67 18.39
CA ASP A 44 8.75 18.58 19.41
C ASP A 44 8.05 17.86 20.58
N SER A 45 7.43 16.70 20.33
CA SER A 45 6.76 15.92 21.37
C SER A 45 6.63 14.45 21.00
N GLU A 46 6.98 13.55 21.93
CA GLU A 46 6.82 12.11 21.77
C GLU A 46 5.35 11.72 21.52
N SER A 47 4.41 12.32 22.27
CA SER A 47 2.97 12.08 22.09
C SER A 47 2.45 12.51 20.70
N ALA A 48 3.00 13.61 20.16
CA ALA A 48 2.65 14.07 18.82
C ALA A 48 3.24 13.15 17.74
N GLY A 49 4.47 12.65 17.94
CA GLY A 49 5.09 11.65 17.07
C GLY A 49 4.30 10.34 17.02
N VAL A 50 3.85 9.83 18.17
CA VAL A 50 3.01 8.62 18.25
C VAL A 50 1.68 8.84 17.53
N THR A 51 1.01 9.97 17.78
CA THR A 51 -0.27 10.31 17.12
C THR A 51 -0.11 10.43 15.60
N ALA A 52 0.96 11.09 15.14
CA ALA A 52 1.28 11.18 13.72
C ALA A 52 1.55 9.81 13.11
N THR A 53 2.13 8.88 13.87
CA THR A 53 2.39 7.51 13.43
C THR A 53 1.10 6.73 13.26
N TYR A 54 0.12 6.87 14.16
CA TYR A 54 -1.22 6.28 13.99
C TYR A 54 -1.89 6.72 12.69
N LEU A 55 -1.76 8.00 12.37
CA LEU A 55 -2.35 8.56 11.15
C LEU A 55 -1.63 8.09 9.88
N ALA A 56 -0.29 8.00 9.93
CA ALA A 56 0.53 7.62 8.78
C ALA A 56 0.51 6.11 8.49
N ALA A 57 0.35 5.27 9.51
CA ALA A 57 0.45 3.83 9.39
C ALA A 57 -0.64 3.23 8.50
N GLY A 58 -1.90 3.70 8.61
CA GLY A 58 -3.00 3.20 7.79
C GLY A 58 -2.74 3.33 6.28
N PRO A 59 -2.50 4.55 5.76
CA PRO A 59 -2.15 4.77 4.36
C PRO A 59 -0.87 4.05 3.91
N ALA A 60 0.17 4.05 4.75
CA ALA A 60 1.43 3.36 4.45
C ALA A 60 1.22 1.85 4.30
N CYS A 61 0.59 1.19 5.27
CA CYS A 61 0.30 -0.24 5.22
C CYS A 61 -0.68 -0.59 4.09
N CYS A 62 -1.66 0.28 3.80
CA CYS A 62 -2.54 0.11 2.64
C CYS A 62 -1.74 0.05 1.33
N SER A 63 -0.86 1.02 1.12
CA SER A 63 -0.07 1.08 -0.10
C SER A 63 0.91 -0.08 -0.24
N VAL A 64 1.59 -0.49 0.85
CA VAL A 64 2.51 -1.63 0.87
C VAL A 64 1.78 -2.95 0.57
N SER A 65 0.66 -3.20 1.25
CA SER A 65 -0.11 -4.43 1.02
C SER A 65 -0.76 -4.47 -0.36
N GLY A 66 -1.20 -3.31 -0.88
CA GLY A 66 -1.70 -3.21 -2.24
C GLY A 66 -0.60 -3.40 -3.29
N LEU A 67 0.63 -2.92 -3.05
CA LEU A 67 1.79 -3.20 -3.89
C LEU A 67 2.12 -4.70 -3.93
N LEU A 68 2.08 -5.38 -2.77
CA LEU A 68 2.17 -6.84 -2.70
C LEU A 68 1.09 -7.49 -3.57
N GLY A 69 -0.15 -7.02 -3.50
CA GLY A 69 -1.23 -7.50 -4.36
C GLY A 69 -1.01 -7.22 -5.85
N ALA A 70 -0.38 -6.10 -6.20
CA ALA A 70 -0.02 -5.78 -7.60
C ALA A 70 1.09 -6.69 -8.12
N VAL A 71 2.10 -6.99 -7.30
CA VAL A 71 3.15 -7.96 -7.64
C VAL A 71 2.53 -9.34 -7.86
N ILE A 72 1.73 -9.82 -6.91
CA ILE A 72 1.07 -11.14 -7.02
C ILE A 72 0.13 -11.15 -8.24
N GLY A 73 -0.68 -10.11 -8.44
CA GLY A 73 -1.56 -9.95 -9.59
C GLY A 73 -0.82 -10.04 -10.92
N MET A 74 0.33 -9.38 -11.01
CA MET A 74 1.14 -9.36 -12.22
C MET A 74 1.69 -10.75 -12.57
N PHE A 75 2.23 -11.49 -11.60
CA PHE A 75 2.89 -12.78 -11.87
C PHE A 75 1.99 -14.00 -11.81
N ALA A 76 1.01 -14.05 -10.91
CA ALA A 76 0.19 -15.24 -10.66
C ALA A 76 -1.13 -15.28 -11.43
N PHE A 77 -1.61 -14.15 -11.96
CA PHE A 77 -2.96 -14.02 -12.53
C PHE A 77 -2.99 -13.40 -13.94
N ALA A 78 -2.04 -13.80 -14.80
CA ALA A 78 -2.09 -13.48 -16.23
C ALA A 78 -3.39 -13.99 -16.88
N GLY A 79 -4.04 -13.17 -17.71
CA GLY A 79 -5.34 -13.42 -18.34
C GLY A 79 -6.56 -13.05 -17.48
N LYS A 80 -6.38 -12.61 -16.23
CA LYS A 80 -7.47 -12.32 -15.28
C LYS A 80 -7.47 -10.87 -14.83
N THR A 81 -7.83 -9.96 -15.73
CA THR A 81 -7.84 -8.49 -15.50
C THR A 81 -8.56 -8.07 -14.23
N GLY A 82 -9.73 -8.66 -13.94
CA GLY A 82 -10.49 -8.36 -12.72
C GLY A 82 -9.72 -8.69 -11.44
N LEU A 83 -9.01 -9.83 -11.41
CA LEU A 83 -8.21 -10.21 -10.24
C LEU A 83 -6.93 -9.36 -10.14
N ARG A 84 -6.35 -8.97 -11.28
CA ARG A 84 -5.17 -8.10 -11.33
C ARG A 84 -5.40 -6.72 -10.75
N ILE A 85 -6.62 -6.19 -10.87
CA ILE A 85 -7.00 -4.90 -10.28
C ILE A 85 -7.56 -5.10 -8.87
N GLY A 86 -8.44 -6.08 -8.68
CA GLY A 86 -9.14 -6.29 -7.42
C GLY A 86 -8.25 -6.78 -6.27
N LEU A 87 -7.25 -7.62 -6.55
CA LEU A 87 -6.33 -8.14 -5.54
C LEU A 87 -5.52 -7.04 -4.84
N PRO A 88 -4.84 -6.12 -5.56
CA PRO A 88 -4.20 -4.96 -4.95
C PRO A 88 -5.13 -4.12 -4.08
N ILE A 89 -6.34 -3.84 -4.57
CA ILE A 89 -7.31 -3.02 -3.84
C ILE A 89 -7.74 -3.72 -2.55
N GLY A 90 -8.09 -5.01 -2.64
CA GLY A 90 -8.50 -5.80 -1.49
C GLY A 90 -7.39 -5.93 -0.45
N LEU A 91 -6.18 -6.27 -0.87
CA LEU A 91 -5.03 -6.35 0.03
C LEU A 91 -4.65 -4.98 0.60
N GLY A 92 -4.81 -3.90 -0.15
CA GLY A 92 -4.60 -2.55 0.35
C GLY A 92 -5.59 -2.17 1.45
N VAL A 93 -6.89 -2.40 1.26
CA VAL A 93 -7.90 -2.10 2.29
C VAL A 93 -7.63 -2.92 3.57
N VAL A 94 -7.38 -4.22 3.42
CA VAL A 94 -7.06 -5.10 4.56
C VAL A 94 -5.78 -4.64 5.26
N GLY A 95 -4.71 -4.42 4.50
CA GLY A 95 -3.43 -3.94 5.01
C GLY A 95 -3.53 -2.60 5.72
N GLY A 96 -4.32 -1.66 5.20
CA GLY A 96 -4.54 -0.37 5.83
C GLY A 96 -5.28 -0.45 7.16
N LEU A 97 -6.31 -1.29 7.25
CA LEU A 97 -7.04 -1.54 8.50
C LEU A 97 -6.14 -2.17 9.55
N PHE A 98 -5.44 -3.26 9.21
CA PHE A 98 -4.54 -3.93 10.14
C PHE A 98 -3.32 -3.08 10.50
N GLY A 99 -2.81 -2.28 9.57
CA GLY A 99 -1.75 -1.31 9.82
C GLY A 99 -2.18 -0.25 10.82
N GLY A 100 -3.30 0.43 10.58
CA GLY A 100 -3.79 1.46 11.50
C GLY A 100 -4.08 0.90 12.90
N VAL A 101 -4.89 -0.16 12.99
CA VAL A 101 -5.27 -0.77 14.27
C VAL A 101 -4.07 -1.40 14.98
N GLY A 102 -3.22 -2.13 14.25
CA GLY A 102 -2.04 -2.78 14.81
C GLY A 102 -1.03 -1.80 15.37
N THR A 103 -0.91 -0.61 14.77
CA THR A 103 0.01 0.43 15.26
C THR A 103 -0.49 1.02 16.58
N VAL A 104 -1.81 1.19 16.76
CA VAL A 104 -2.40 1.58 18.06
C VAL A 104 -2.06 0.56 19.14
N PHE A 105 -2.33 -0.72 18.90
CA PHE A 105 -2.01 -1.77 19.87
C PHE A 105 -0.51 -1.88 20.17
N PHE A 106 0.36 -1.66 19.17
CA PHE A 106 1.80 -1.68 19.34
C PHE A 106 2.29 -0.60 20.32
N PHE A 107 1.83 0.64 20.14
CA PHE A 107 2.23 1.74 21.03
C PHE A 107 1.57 1.63 22.40
N GLU A 108 0.31 1.19 22.51
CA GLU A 108 -0.29 0.90 23.83
C GLU A 108 0.49 -0.19 24.59
N ALA A 109 1.03 -1.19 23.90
CA ALA A 109 1.78 -2.27 24.53
C ALA A 109 3.18 -1.83 25.02
N ILE A 110 3.83 -0.91 24.31
CA ILE A 110 5.22 -0.50 24.59
C ILE A 110 5.27 0.77 25.43
N PHE A 111 4.31 1.66 25.24
CA PHE A 111 4.18 2.95 25.91
C PHE A 111 2.75 3.15 26.44
N PRO A 112 2.33 2.37 27.46
CA PRO A 112 0.94 2.41 27.97
C PRO A 112 0.55 3.75 28.63
N SER A 113 1.50 4.67 28.82
CA SER A 113 1.29 5.98 29.44
C SER A 113 1.25 7.15 28.44
N LEU A 114 1.44 6.87 27.14
CA LEU A 114 1.35 7.83 26.04
C LEU A 114 -0.01 7.70 25.33
#